data_AF-A0A1G7P5M0-F1
#
_entry.id   AF-A0A1G7P5M0-F1
#
_cell.length_a   1.000
_cell.length_b   1.000
_cell.length_c   1.000
_cell.angle_alpha   90.00
_cell.angle_beta   90.00
_cell.angle_gamma   90.00
#
_symmetry.space_group_name_H-M   'P 1'
#
loop_
_entity.id
_entity.type
_entity.pdbx_description
1 polymer ?
#
loop_
_entity_poly.entity_id
_entity_poly.type
_entity_poly.pdbx_seq_one_letter_code
_entity_poly.pdbx_strand_id
1 'polypeptide(L)'
;MNFLKHTLLSLSLILFFSCNSANDYAYNEKVTSIFLRQMEQIDEADSVFKDTSRVYAKGFPDSIYLSNKANHLINNSQINLRNMERLQPSKAAAKFNEGIIQYLKAINDYGKTAKQMLQAKAVDEKGKYYAQLNVQYKKLNAYPDSLLAIQQVYLQEVGLQPK
;
A
#
# COMPACT_ATOMS: atom_id res chain seq x y z
N MET A 1 13.74 5.15 10.35
CA MET A 1 13.05 6.39 9.93
C MET A 1 11.60 6.17 9.47
N ASN A 2 11.03 4.95 9.52
CA ASN A 2 9.63 4.70 9.09
C ASN A 2 8.58 4.95 10.20
N PHE A 3 8.99 4.89 11.47
CA PHE A 3 8.09 5.05 12.61
C PHE A 3 7.41 6.43 12.65
N LEU A 4 8.13 7.49 12.24
CA LEU A 4 7.62 8.87 12.22
C LEU A 4 6.50 9.06 11.17
N LYS A 5 6.62 8.40 10.00
CA LYS A 5 5.59 8.45 8.95
C LYS A 5 4.28 7.79 9.41
N HIS A 6 4.39 6.67 10.11
CA HIS A 6 3.24 5.93 10.64
C HIS A 6 2.54 6.72 11.76
N THR A 7 3.31 7.38 12.63
CA THR A 7 2.75 8.21 13.72
C THR A 7 2.05 9.45 13.21
N LEU A 8 2.58 10.14 12.19
CA LEU A 8 1.94 11.32 11.60
C LEU A 8 0.61 11.00 10.90
N LEU A 9 0.53 9.90 10.16
CA LEU A 9 -0.73 9.43 9.54
C LEU A 9 -1.76 8.99 10.59
N SER A 10 -1.32 8.36 11.69
CA SER A 10 -2.21 7.97 12.78
C SER A 10 -2.78 9.15 13.58
N LEU A 11 -2.05 10.28 13.64
CA LEU A 11 -2.49 11.45 14.41
C LEU A 11 -3.62 12.22 13.72
N SER A 12 -3.69 12.18 12.39
CA SER A 12 -4.79 12.77 11.60
C SER A 12 -6.16 12.10 11.80
N LEU A 13 -6.24 10.99 12.55
CA LEU A 13 -7.47 10.21 12.76
C LEU A 13 -8.30 10.66 13.98
N ILE A 14 -7.81 11.55 14.84
CA ILE A 14 -8.56 11.99 16.03
C ILE A 14 -9.30 13.30 15.72
N LEU A 15 -10.50 13.20 15.15
CA LEU A 15 -11.31 14.36 14.73
C LEU A 15 -12.64 14.36 15.50
N PHE A 16 -12.88 15.42 16.30
CA PHE A 16 -14.12 15.61 17.07
C PHE A 16 -15.22 16.30 16.21
N PHE A 17 -16.45 15.78 16.32
CA PHE A 17 -17.54 15.80 15.32
C PHE A 17 -18.31 17.12 15.07
N SER A 18 -18.90 17.23 13.86
CA SER A 18 -20.13 17.99 13.54
C SER A 18 -21.13 17.14 12.71
N CYS A 19 -22.44 17.38 12.80
CA CYS A 19 -23.51 16.45 12.37
C CYS A 19 -23.60 16.07 10.87
N ASN A 20 -22.93 16.76 9.94
CA ASN A 20 -22.96 16.40 8.51
C ASN A 20 -21.80 15.48 8.08
N SER A 21 -20.88 15.14 8.99
CA SER A 21 -19.60 14.51 8.67
C SER A 21 -19.54 13.01 8.97
N ALA A 22 -20.62 12.36 9.41
CA ALA A 22 -20.58 10.97 9.87
C ALA A 22 -20.20 9.97 8.74
N ASN A 23 -20.74 10.18 7.54
CA ASN A 23 -20.46 9.30 6.39
C ASN A 23 -19.04 9.51 5.85
N ASP A 24 -18.59 10.77 5.71
CA ASP A 24 -17.23 11.09 5.28
C ASP A 24 -16.19 10.67 6.33
N TYR A 25 -16.51 10.79 7.61
CA TYR A 25 -15.66 10.29 8.68
C TYR A 25 -15.50 8.77 8.62
N ALA A 26 -16.61 8.02 8.56
CA ALA A 26 -16.57 6.56 8.47
C ALA A 26 -15.87 6.09 7.19
N TYR A 27 -16.06 6.81 6.08
CA TYR A 27 -15.33 6.58 4.84
C TYR A 27 -13.82 6.80 5.04
N ASN A 28 -13.43 7.94 5.61
CA ASN A 28 -12.03 8.28 5.87
C ASN A 28 -11.35 7.23 6.74
N GLU A 29 -11.96 6.85 7.87
CA GLU A 29 -11.42 5.81 8.76
C GLU A 29 -11.22 4.50 8.01
N LYS A 30 -12.23 4.04 7.28
CA LYS A 30 -12.18 2.77 6.54
C LYS A 30 -11.05 2.80 5.51
N VAL A 31 -10.97 3.84 4.68
CA VAL A 31 -9.99 3.93 3.60
C VAL A 31 -8.57 4.12 4.15
N THR A 32 -8.40 4.93 5.21
CA THR A 32 -7.12 5.10 5.90
C THR A 32 -6.64 3.79 6.52
N SER A 33 -7.54 3.01 7.12
CA SER A 33 -7.19 1.70 7.69
C SER A 33 -6.74 0.68 6.64
N ILE A 34 -7.29 0.76 5.42
CA ILE A 34 -6.83 -0.03 4.28
C ILE A 34 -5.43 0.45 3.91
N PHE A 35 -5.26 1.75 3.72
CA PHE A 35 -3.99 2.35 3.30
C PHE A 35 -2.82 2.00 4.25
N LEU A 36 -2.97 2.24 5.55
CA LEU A 36 -1.93 1.98 6.56
C LEU A 36 -1.52 0.51 6.61
N ARG A 37 -2.49 -0.39 6.66
CA ARG A 37 -2.23 -1.83 6.66
C ARG A 37 -1.52 -2.29 5.39
N GLN A 38 -1.84 -1.70 4.24
CA GLN A 38 -1.16 -2.03 2.99
C GLN A 38 0.27 -1.48 2.95
N MET A 39 0.49 -0.29 3.53
CA MET A 39 1.82 0.29 3.70
C MET A 39 2.73 -0.59 4.57
N GLU A 40 2.22 -1.09 5.70
CA GLU A 40 2.96 -2.02 6.56
C GLU A 40 3.29 -3.33 5.82
N GLN A 41 2.31 -3.88 5.08
CA GLN A 41 2.50 -5.12 4.33
C GLN A 41 3.56 -4.99 3.23
N ILE A 42 3.61 -3.86 2.51
CA ILE A 42 4.63 -3.65 1.49
C ILE A 42 6.02 -3.43 2.11
N ASP A 43 6.13 -2.69 3.21
CA ASP A 43 7.40 -2.48 3.91
C ASP A 43 7.96 -3.81 4.44
N GLU A 44 7.11 -4.63 5.05
CA GLU A 44 7.48 -5.97 5.52
C GLU A 44 7.92 -6.86 4.36
N ALA A 45 7.19 -6.86 3.25
CA ALA A 45 7.54 -7.67 2.08
C ALA A 45 8.86 -7.22 1.43
N ASP A 46 9.03 -5.93 1.18
CA ASP A 46 10.26 -5.37 0.60
C ASP A 46 11.48 -5.65 1.48
N SER A 47 11.33 -5.57 2.81
CA SER A 47 12.42 -5.88 3.74
C SER A 47 13.03 -7.27 3.52
N VAL A 48 12.20 -8.22 3.06
CA VAL A 48 12.61 -9.59 2.77
C VAL A 48 13.07 -9.73 1.31
N PHE A 49 12.37 -9.13 0.35
CA PHE A 49 12.73 -9.24 -1.07
C PHE A 49 14.01 -8.50 -1.44
N LYS A 50 14.39 -7.44 -0.71
CA LYS A 50 15.65 -6.73 -0.94
C LYS A 50 16.88 -7.49 -0.47
N ASP A 51 16.72 -8.47 0.42
CA ASP A 51 17.82 -9.29 0.95
C ASP A 51 18.32 -10.25 -0.15
N THR A 52 19.34 -9.81 -0.88
CA THR A 52 19.94 -10.56 -1.99
C THR A 52 20.57 -11.88 -1.54
N SER A 53 21.00 -11.99 -0.28
CA SER A 53 21.55 -13.24 0.24
C SER A 53 20.49 -14.34 0.28
N ARG A 54 19.23 -13.96 0.51
CA ARG A 54 18.08 -14.86 0.44
C ARG A 54 17.64 -15.06 -1.01
N VAL A 55 17.62 -14.00 -1.82
CA VAL A 55 17.06 -14.04 -3.19
C VAL A 55 17.90 -14.83 -4.21
N TYR A 56 19.19 -15.06 -3.94
CA TYR A 56 20.09 -15.78 -4.87
C TYR A 56 20.68 -17.08 -4.29
N ALA A 57 20.26 -17.52 -3.10
CA ALA A 57 20.79 -18.74 -2.48
C ALA A 57 20.46 -20.00 -3.30
N LYS A 58 21.46 -20.84 -3.59
CA LYS A 58 21.27 -22.13 -4.29
C LYS A 58 20.49 -23.09 -3.37
N GLY A 59 19.31 -23.56 -3.78
CA GLY A 59 18.48 -24.51 -3.02
C GLY A 59 17.39 -23.90 -2.11
N PHE A 60 17.21 -22.57 -2.12
CA PHE A 60 16.07 -21.82 -1.56
C PHE A 60 15.10 -22.56 -0.62
N PRO A 61 15.49 -22.75 0.66
CA PRO A 61 14.59 -23.32 1.67
C PRO A 61 13.35 -22.44 1.93
N ASP A 62 13.43 -21.13 1.64
CA ASP A 62 12.37 -20.14 1.89
C ASP A 62 11.47 -19.84 0.67
N SER A 63 11.56 -20.60 -0.43
CA SER A 63 10.77 -20.31 -1.64
C SER A 63 9.26 -20.30 -1.39
N ILE A 64 8.77 -21.15 -0.48
CA ILE A 64 7.36 -21.22 -0.07
C ILE A 64 6.97 -19.96 0.72
N TYR A 65 7.80 -19.54 1.69
CA TYR A 65 7.54 -18.35 2.49
C TYR A 65 7.49 -17.08 1.63
N LEU A 66 8.46 -16.90 0.74
CA LEU A 66 8.51 -15.76 -0.18
C LEU A 66 7.37 -15.79 -1.19
N SER A 67 7.03 -16.98 -1.70
CA SER A 67 5.87 -17.15 -2.58
C SER A 67 4.58 -16.80 -1.86
N ASN A 68 4.43 -17.19 -0.59
CA ASN A 68 3.28 -16.84 0.23
C ASN A 68 3.21 -15.33 0.45
N LYS A 69 4.33 -14.64 0.71
CA LYS A 69 4.36 -13.17 0.79
C LYS A 69 3.93 -12.51 -0.52
N ALA A 70 4.47 -12.93 -1.65
CA ALA A 70 4.08 -12.39 -2.96
C ALA A 70 2.59 -12.62 -3.25
N ASN A 71 2.10 -13.84 -3.02
CA ASN A 71 0.68 -14.18 -3.18
C ASN A 71 -0.22 -13.38 -2.23
N HIS A 72 0.21 -13.15 -0.98
CA HIS A 72 -0.53 -12.36 -0.01
C HIS A 72 -0.70 -10.91 -0.46
N LEU A 73 0.36 -10.29 -0.99
CA LEU A 73 0.27 -8.94 -1.58
C LEU A 73 -0.71 -8.90 -2.75
N ILE A 74 -0.64 -9.87 -3.67
CA ILE A 74 -1.55 -9.96 -4.82
C ILE A 74 -3.00 -10.11 -4.37
N ASN A 75 -3.27 -11.05 -3.45
CA ASN A 75 -4.62 -11.37 -3.02
C ASN A 75 -5.24 -10.24 -2.19
N ASN A 76 -4.50 -9.67 -1.23
CA ASN A 76 -5.00 -8.58 -0.40
C ASN A 76 -5.27 -7.33 -1.21
N SER A 77 -4.36 -6.96 -2.12
CA SER A 77 -4.58 -5.80 -2.99
C SER A 77 -5.82 -5.99 -3.87
N GLN A 78 -6.08 -7.18 -4.41
CA GLN A 78 -7.30 -7.48 -5.19
C GLN A 78 -8.58 -7.46 -4.34
N ILE A 79 -8.54 -8.00 -3.12
CA ILE A 79 -9.67 -7.92 -2.19
C ILE A 79 -9.96 -6.46 -1.87
N ASN A 80 -8.93 -5.67 -1.53
CA ASN A 80 -9.08 -4.26 -1.21
C ASN A 80 -9.54 -3.44 -2.42
N LEU A 81 -9.07 -3.73 -3.64
CA LEU A 81 -9.58 -3.09 -4.86
C LEU A 81 -11.08 -3.31 -5.03
N ARG A 82 -11.54 -4.56 -4.90
CA ARG A 82 -12.97 -4.87 -4.95
C ARG A 82 -13.77 -4.20 -3.82
N ASN A 83 -13.16 -4.06 -2.64
CA ASN A 83 -13.78 -3.32 -1.54
C ASN A 83 -13.90 -1.83 -1.87
N MET A 84 -12.87 -1.22 -2.44
CA MET A 84 -12.84 0.19 -2.85
C MET A 84 -13.85 0.48 -3.97
N GLU A 85 -14.01 -0.42 -4.94
CA GLU A 85 -15.01 -0.31 -6.03
C GLU A 85 -16.46 -0.30 -5.51
N ARG A 86 -16.71 -0.93 -4.36
CA ARG A 86 -18.02 -0.94 -3.70
C ARG A 86 -18.25 0.26 -2.81
N LEU A 87 -17.22 1.06 -2.54
CA LEU A 87 -17.40 2.31 -1.80
C LEU A 87 -18.00 3.37 -2.72
N GLN A 88 -18.88 4.18 -2.17
CA GLN A 88 -19.42 5.36 -2.84
C GLN A 88 -18.76 6.59 -2.22
N PRO A 89 -17.58 7.02 -2.70
CA PRO A 89 -16.94 8.22 -2.17
C PRO A 89 -17.82 9.45 -2.44
N SER A 90 -17.82 10.40 -1.51
CA SER A 90 -18.33 11.74 -1.79
C SER A 90 -17.50 12.40 -2.89
N LYS A 91 -18.01 13.49 -3.47
CA LYS A 91 -17.27 14.28 -4.47
C LYS A 91 -15.92 14.76 -3.91
N ALA A 92 -15.89 15.15 -2.64
CA ALA A 92 -14.67 15.59 -1.94
C ALA A 92 -13.67 14.42 -1.75
N ALA A 93 -14.19 13.21 -1.46
CA ALA A 93 -13.37 12.02 -1.24
C ALA A 93 -12.82 11.38 -2.54
N ALA A 94 -13.33 11.76 -3.72
CA ALA A 94 -13.04 11.08 -4.99
C ALA A 94 -11.54 10.98 -5.30
N LYS A 95 -10.78 12.08 -5.15
CA LYS A 95 -9.33 12.08 -5.39
C LYS A 95 -8.57 11.17 -4.41
N PHE A 96 -8.99 11.14 -3.15
CA PHE A 96 -8.39 10.26 -2.15
C PHE A 96 -8.68 8.79 -2.50
N ASN A 97 -9.93 8.47 -2.85
CA ASN A 97 -10.34 7.14 -3.33
C ASN A 97 -9.50 6.66 -4.52
N GLU A 98 -9.36 7.51 -5.55
CA GLU A 98 -8.57 7.23 -6.74
C GLU A 98 -7.10 6.97 -6.40
N GLY A 99 -6.51 7.81 -5.54
CA GLY A 99 -5.14 7.63 -5.08
C GLY A 99 -4.91 6.28 -4.40
N ILE A 100 -5.84 5.86 -3.53
CA ILE A 100 -5.77 4.56 -2.87
C ILE A 100 -5.93 3.41 -3.86
N ILE A 101 -6.84 3.52 -4.83
CA ILE A 101 -6.98 2.51 -5.90
C ILE A 101 -5.67 2.37 -6.68
N GLN A 102 -5.02 3.47 -7.04
CA GLN A 102 -3.74 3.43 -7.75
C GLN A 102 -2.63 2.81 -6.89
N TYR A 103 -2.60 3.11 -5.60
CA TYR A 103 -1.65 2.49 -4.67
C TYR A 103 -1.85 0.97 -4.58
N LEU A 104 -3.09 0.51 -4.45
CA LEU A 104 -3.42 -0.91 -4.42
C LEU A 104 -3.03 -1.63 -5.72
N LYS A 105 -3.25 -1.00 -6.88
CA LYS A 105 -2.79 -1.53 -8.18
C LYS A 105 -1.27 -1.66 -8.21
N ALA A 106 -0.54 -0.64 -7.75
CA ALA A 106 0.91 -0.69 -7.69
C ALA A 106 1.44 -1.80 -6.75
N ILE A 107 0.77 -2.05 -5.60
CA ILE A 107 1.10 -3.17 -4.72
C ILE A 107 0.85 -4.51 -5.42
N ASN A 108 -0.25 -4.62 -6.15
CA ASN A 108 -0.58 -5.83 -6.91
C ASN A 108 0.51 -6.15 -7.94
N ASP A 109 0.95 -5.15 -8.69
CA ASP A 109 2.00 -5.29 -9.70
C ASP A 109 3.36 -5.60 -9.09
N TYR A 110 3.68 -5.03 -7.92
CA TYR A 110 4.85 -5.41 -7.14
C TYR A 110 4.80 -6.89 -6.75
N GLY A 111 3.67 -7.36 -6.19
CA GLY A 111 3.50 -8.76 -5.82
C GLY A 111 3.64 -9.73 -7.02
N LYS A 112 3.09 -9.36 -8.18
CA LYS A 112 3.26 -10.13 -9.44
C LYS A 112 4.71 -10.20 -9.88
N THR A 113 5.42 -9.07 -9.84
CA THR A 113 6.84 -8.99 -10.20
C THR A 113 7.68 -9.84 -9.25
N ALA A 114 7.37 -9.83 -7.95
CA ALA A 114 8.05 -10.66 -6.95
C ALA A 114 7.82 -12.15 -7.21
N LYS A 115 6.60 -12.52 -7.59
CA LYS A 115 6.29 -13.90 -7.98
C LYS A 115 7.07 -14.34 -9.23
N GLN A 116 7.16 -13.49 -10.25
CA GLN A 116 7.95 -13.76 -11.45
C GLN A 116 9.44 -13.92 -11.12
N MET A 117 9.99 -13.07 -10.25
CA MET A 117 11.37 -13.17 -9.77
C MET A 117 11.65 -14.52 -9.10
N LEU A 118 10.72 -15.03 -8.29
CA LEU A 118 10.86 -16.32 -7.60
C LEU A 118 10.75 -17.52 -8.55
N GLN A 119 9.98 -17.37 -9.65
CA GLN A 119 9.77 -18.41 -10.66
C GLN A 119 10.87 -18.44 -11.73
N ALA A 120 11.63 -17.35 -11.88
CA ALA A 120 12.73 -17.26 -12.83
C ALA A 120 13.84 -18.26 -12.51
N LYS A 121 14.18 -19.09 -13.50
CA LYS A 121 15.23 -20.12 -13.38
C LYS A 121 16.62 -19.58 -13.68
N ALA A 122 16.71 -18.62 -14.61
CA ALA A 122 17.97 -17.99 -14.99
C ALA A 122 18.31 -16.85 -14.02
N VAL A 123 19.58 -16.76 -13.61
CA VAL A 123 20.08 -15.72 -12.69
C VAL A 123 19.89 -14.33 -13.30
N ASP A 124 20.17 -14.16 -14.59
CA ASP A 124 20.02 -12.88 -15.28
C ASP A 124 18.57 -12.42 -15.35
N GLU A 125 17.64 -13.35 -15.58
CA GLU A 125 16.20 -13.07 -15.59
C GLU A 125 15.71 -12.66 -14.20
N LYS A 126 16.14 -13.39 -13.16
CA LYS A 126 15.88 -13.02 -11.77
C LYS A 126 16.43 -11.64 -11.44
N GLY A 127 17.63 -11.30 -11.91
CA GLY A 127 18.25 -9.97 -11.78
C GLY A 127 17.41 -8.85 -12.39
N LYS A 128 16.80 -9.08 -13.56
CA LYS A 128 15.89 -8.10 -14.18
C LYS A 128 14.65 -7.84 -13.33
N TYR A 129 13.99 -8.88 -12.83
CA TYR A 129 12.82 -8.70 -11.96
C TYR A 129 13.20 -8.06 -10.62
N TYR A 130 14.35 -8.39 -10.04
CA TYR A 130 14.85 -7.73 -8.84
C TYR A 130 15.06 -6.22 -9.04
N ALA A 131 15.65 -5.82 -10.17
CA ALA A 131 15.78 -4.40 -10.51
C ALA A 131 14.41 -3.70 -10.67
N GLN A 132 13.43 -4.39 -11.27
CA GLN A 132 12.07 -3.89 -11.39
C GLN A 132 11.39 -3.70 -10.02
N LEU A 133 11.54 -4.66 -9.10
CA LEU A 133 11.02 -4.54 -7.73
C LEU A 133 11.56 -3.30 -7.03
N ASN A 134 12.86 -3.05 -7.12
CA ASN A 134 13.48 -1.86 -6.51
C ASN A 134 12.88 -0.56 -7.06
N VAL A 135 12.61 -0.49 -8.36
CA VAL A 135 11.96 0.69 -8.98
C VAL A 135 10.51 0.81 -8.53
N GLN A 136 9.77 -0.29 -8.46
CA GLN A 136 8.38 -0.32 -8.02
C GLN A 136 8.26 0.07 -6.55
N TYR A 137 9.12 -0.45 -5.67
CA TYR A 137 9.11 -0.09 -4.24
C TYR A 137 9.42 1.39 -4.02
N LYS A 138 10.39 1.97 -4.75
CA LYS A 138 10.65 3.42 -4.70
C LYS A 138 9.40 4.24 -5.04
N LYS A 139 8.63 3.82 -6.05
CA LYS A 139 7.35 4.46 -6.38
C LYS A 139 6.35 4.27 -5.25
N LEU A 140 6.17 3.05 -4.75
CA LEU A 140 5.26 2.73 -3.65
C LEU A 140 5.56 3.53 -2.38
N ASN A 141 6.83 3.73 -2.04
CA ASN A 141 7.25 4.49 -0.87
C ASN A 141 7.06 6.02 -1.01
N ALA A 142 6.78 6.51 -2.22
CA ALA A 142 6.44 7.91 -2.47
C ALA A 142 4.93 8.19 -2.36
N TYR A 143 4.07 7.17 -2.48
CA TYR A 143 2.61 7.34 -2.36
C TYR A 143 2.16 7.95 -1.03
N PRO A 144 2.68 7.52 0.14
CA PRO A 144 2.18 8.02 1.43
C PRO A 144 2.15 9.52 1.57
N ASP A 145 3.22 10.21 1.13
CA ASP A 145 3.32 11.65 1.28
C ASP A 145 2.28 12.35 0.37
N SER A 146 2.10 11.86 -0.87
CA SER A 146 1.09 12.39 -1.79
C SER A 146 -0.35 12.12 -1.36
N LEU A 147 -0.61 10.92 -0.81
CA LEU A 147 -1.94 10.52 -0.36
C LEU A 147 -2.33 11.24 0.92
N LEU A 148 -1.39 11.49 1.83
CA LEU A 148 -1.62 12.31 3.01
C LEU A 148 -2.02 13.73 2.63
N ALA A 149 -1.33 14.34 1.66
CA ALA A 149 -1.69 15.68 1.17
C ALA A 149 -3.10 15.70 0.54
N ILE A 150 -3.45 14.69 -0.25
CA ILE A 150 -4.79 14.57 -0.85
C ILE A 150 -5.85 14.36 0.24
N GLN A 151 -5.57 13.51 1.23
CA GLN A 151 -6.45 13.24 2.35
C GLN A 151 -6.68 14.51 3.18
N GLN A 152 -5.63 15.30 3.43
CA GLN A 152 -5.76 16.57 4.15
C GLN A 152 -6.73 17.49 3.44
N VAL A 153 -6.57 17.73 2.14
CA VAL A 153 -7.49 18.57 1.33
C VAL A 153 -8.93 18.07 1.45
N TYR A 154 -9.15 16.77 1.26
CA TYR A 154 -10.47 16.15 1.43
C TYR A 154 -11.07 16.46 2.81
N LEU A 155 -10.31 16.22 3.87
CA LEU A 155 -10.72 16.45 5.25
C LEU A 155 -11.07 17.92 5.51
N GLN A 156 -10.35 18.87 4.89
CA GLN A 156 -10.69 20.30 4.97
C GLN A 156 -12.04 20.60 4.30
N GLU A 157 -12.27 20.05 3.11
CA GLU A 157 -13.50 20.27 2.33
C GLU A 157 -14.75 19.78 3.07
N VAL A 158 -14.65 18.69 3.82
CA VAL A 158 -15.79 18.12 4.58
C VAL A 158 -15.86 18.57 6.04
N GLY A 159 -15.02 19.52 6.44
CA GLY A 159 -15.03 20.09 7.80
C GLY A 159 -14.55 19.12 8.89
N LEU A 160 -13.76 18.10 8.52
CA LEU A 160 -13.15 17.14 9.41
C LEU A 160 -11.70 17.56 9.69
N GLN A 161 -11.49 18.56 10.57
CA GLN A 161 -10.13 19.01 10.93
C GLN A 161 -9.83 18.83 12.41
N PRO A 162 -8.55 18.55 12.77
CA PRO A 162 -8.14 18.61 14.17
C PRO A 162 -8.34 20.04 14.64
N LYS A 163 -8.97 20.23 15.80
CA LYS A 163 -9.00 21.53 16.46
C LYS A 163 -7.65 21.85 17.09
#